data_AF-A0AA92K387-F1
#
_entry.id   AF-A0AA92K387-F1
#
_cell.length_a   1.000
_cell.length_b   1.000
_cell.length_c   1.000
_cell.angle_alpha   90.00
_cell.angle_beta   90.00
_cell.angle_gamma   90.00
#
_symmetry.space_group_name_H-M   'P 1'
#
loop_
_entity.id
_entity.type
_entity.pdbx_description
1 polymer ?
#
loop_
_entity_poly.entity_id
_entity_poly.type
_entity_poly.pdbx_seq_one_letter_code
_entity_poly.pdbx_strand_id
1 'polypeptide(L)'
;MKTKYLIYSAITLCVMVVATAAIAYYRFLSQGEFGEKPIYAAMQALELENRSSKTPGTPIFIEDAKESGYAMLGMPSKDEKHPYVWIVLNRISWDGSLMEIPENSQVEVSCDFIENLARKTEINSDVLRHLKAICRKQG
;
A
#
# COMPACT_ATOMS: atom_id res chain seq x y z
N MET A 1 51.16 -6.28 21.04
CA MET A 1 50.06 -7.05 20.40
C MET A 1 48.69 -6.65 20.94
N LYS A 2 48.46 -6.68 22.27
CA LYS A 2 47.17 -6.33 22.93
C LYS A 2 46.60 -4.94 22.57
N THR A 3 47.45 -3.91 22.44
CA THR A 3 47.01 -2.53 22.12
C THR A 3 46.38 -2.40 20.73
N LYS A 4 46.86 -3.16 19.74
CA LYS A 4 46.29 -3.14 18.38
C LYS A 4 44.88 -3.74 18.38
N TYR A 5 44.65 -4.82 19.13
CA TYR A 5 43.33 -5.42 19.25
C TYR A 5 42.31 -4.50 19.92
N LEU A 6 42.71 -3.74 20.95
CA LEU A 6 41.83 -2.74 21.59
C LEU A 6 41.40 -1.63 20.63
N ILE A 7 42.33 -1.15 19.79
CA ILE A 7 42.03 -0.12 18.78
C ILE A 7 41.08 -0.68 17.72
N TYR A 8 41.33 -1.88 17.19
CA TYR A 8 40.43 -2.49 16.20
C TYR A 8 39.03 -2.76 16.78
N SER A 9 38.93 -3.27 18.02
CA SER A 9 37.63 -3.48 18.66
C SER A 9 36.85 -2.17 18.85
N ALA A 10 37.53 -1.09 19.21
CA ALA A 10 36.90 0.22 19.37
C ALA A 10 36.39 0.78 18.03
N ILE A 11 37.19 0.64 16.96
CA ILE A 11 36.78 1.06 15.61
C ILE A 11 35.56 0.25 15.14
N THR A 12 35.61 -1.08 15.27
CA THR A 12 34.49 -1.94 14.88
C THR A 12 33.22 -1.60 15.66
N LEU A 13 33.33 -1.32 16.96
CA LEU A 13 32.18 -0.88 17.77
C LEU A 13 31.62 0.45 17.27
N CYS A 14 32.46 1.45 17.01
CA CYS A 14 32.02 2.74 16.48
C CYS A 14 31.30 2.59 15.12
N VAL A 15 31.84 1.77 14.21
CA VAL A 15 31.21 1.51 12.91
C VAL A 15 29.84 0.86 13.09
N MET A 16 29.71 -0.12 13.99
CA MET A 16 28.42 -0.75 14.27
C MET A 16 27.41 0.23 14.85
N VAL A 17 27.84 1.14 15.75
CA VAL A 17 26.94 2.16 16.32
C VAL A 17 26.45 3.11 15.24
N VAL A 18 27.34 3.63 14.39
CA VAL A 18 26.98 4.54 13.30
C VAL A 18 26.05 3.85 12.29
N ALA A 19 26.34 2.62 11.89
CA ALA A 19 25.48 1.86 10.98
C ALA A 19 24.07 1.64 11.56
N THR A 20 23.99 1.30 12.85
CA THR A 20 22.71 1.10 13.53
C THR A 20 21.91 2.40 13.60
N ALA A 21 22.56 3.51 13.93
CA ALA A 21 21.92 4.83 13.97
C ALA A 21 21.41 5.26 12.58
N ALA A 22 22.20 5.02 11.53
CA ALA A 22 21.80 5.31 10.14
C ALA A 22 20.58 4.49 9.71
N ILE A 23 20.55 3.19 10.03
CA ILE A 23 19.40 2.31 9.73
C ILE A 23 18.15 2.76 10.48
N ALA A 24 18.28 3.08 11.78
CA ALA A 24 17.16 3.56 12.59
C ALA A 24 16.61 4.89 12.04
N TYR A 25 17.48 5.83 11.67
CA TYR A 25 17.10 7.11 11.08
C TYR A 25 16.41 6.93 9.72
N TYR A 26 16.94 6.06 8.86
CA TYR A 26 16.31 5.74 7.57
C TYR A 26 14.91 5.14 7.76
N ARG A 27 14.75 4.21 8.70
CA ARG A 27 13.44 3.63 9.02
C ARG A 27 12.46 4.69 9.53
N PHE A 28 12.92 5.60 10.37
CA PHE A 28 12.09 6.70 10.86
C PHE A 28 11.61 7.61 9.71
N LEU A 29 12.49 7.95 8.76
CA LEU A 29 12.11 8.75 7.59
C LEU A 29 11.16 8.02 6.61
N SER A 30 11.24 6.70 6.54
CA SER A 30 10.34 5.88 5.72
C SER A 30 8.94 5.69 6.33
N GLN A 31 8.71 6.24 7.52
CA GLN A 31 7.42 6.23 8.21
C GLN A 31 6.73 7.60 8.12
N GLY A 32 5.42 7.61 8.34
CA GLY A 32 4.60 8.82 8.27
C GLY A 32 4.30 9.28 6.84
N GLU A 33 3.75 10.49 6.73
CA GLU A 33 3.26 11.08 5.46
C GLU A 33 4.30 11.05 4.33
N PHE A 34 5.58 11.27 4.64
CA PHE A 34 6.65 11.25 3.63
C PHE A 34 6.91 9.85 3.06
N GLY A 35 6.78 8.80 3.89
CA GLY A 35 6.95 7.42 3.47
C GLY A 35 5.83 6.92 2.55
N GLU A 36 4.69 7.60 2.54
CA GLU A 36 3.51 7.21 1.77
C GLU A 36 3.40 7.90 0.42
N LYS A 37 4.16 8.97 0.19
CA LYS A 37 4.18 9.70 -1.09
C LYS A 37 4.36 8.79 -2.31
N PRO A 38 5.29 7.80 -2.31
CA PRO A 38 5.43 6.90 -3.46
C PRO A 38 4.18 6.04 -3.71
N ILE A 39 3.46 5.67 -2.65
CA ILE A 39 2.23 4.87 -2.72
C ILE A 39 1.12 5.69 -3.36
N TYR A 40 0.92 6.92 -2.89
CA TYR A 40 -0.05 7.85 -3.47
C TYR A 40 0.30 8.19 -4.92
N ALA A 41 1.58 8.36 -5.26
CA ALA A 41 1.99 8.59 -6.64
C ALA A 41 1.65 7.40 -7.55
N ALA A 42 1.86 6.16 -7.09
CA ALA A 42 1.48 4.96 -7.84
C ALA A 42 -0.05 4.84 -8.01
N MET A 43 -0.82 5.10 -6.95
CA MET A 43 -2.29 5.13 -7.02
C MET A 43 -2.79 6.21 -8.00
N GLN A 44 -2.21 7.42 -7.94
CA GLN A 44 -2.55 8.51 -8.86
C GLN A 44 -2.21 8.13 -10.31
N ALA A 45 -1.06 7.51 -10.56
CA ALA A 45 -0.71 7.04 -11.89
C ALA A 45 -1.75 6.06 -12.44
N LEU A 46 -2.19 5.09 -11.62
CA LEU A 46 -3.24 4.14 -12.00
C LEU A 46 -4.59 4.82 -12.22
N GLU A 47 -4.96 5.77 -11.36
CA GLU A 47 -6.19 6.55 -11.51
C GLU A 47 -6.19 7.33 -12.82
N LEU A 48 -5.10 8.05 -13.13
CA LEU A 48 -4.97 8.81 -14.38
C LEU A 48 -5.05 7.90 -15.62
N GLU A 49 -4.39 6.74 -15.60
CA GLU A 49 -4.41 5.78 -16.69
C GLU A 49 -5.80 5.20 -16.95
N ASN A 50 -6.60 5.03 -15.90
CA ASN A 50 -7.92 4.42 -15.98
C ASN A 50 -9.06 5.45 -16.02
N ARG A 51 -8.77 6.74 -15.83
CA ARG A 51 -9.78 7.82 -15.78
C ARG A 51 -10.62 7.91 -17.05
N SER A 52 -10.02 7.63 -18.21
CA SER A 52 -10.70 7.68 -19.51
C SER A 52 -11.46 6.39 -19.86
N SER A 53 -11.48 5.41 -18.95
CA SER A 53 -12.14 4.12 -19.21
C SER A 53 -13.65 4.30 -19.25
N LYS A 54 -14.25 4.09 -20.43
CA LYS A 54 -15.69 4.33 -20.67
C LYS A 54 -16.62 3.27 -20.07
N THR A 55 -16.08 2.15 -19.60
CA THR A 55 -16.85 1.02 -19.08
C THR A 55 -16.19 0.43 -17.83
N PRO A 56 -16.28 1.11 -16.67
CA PRO A 56 -15.96 0.49 -15.40
C PRO A 56 -17.03 -0.55 -15.05
N GLY A 57 -16.72 -1.82 -15.30
CA GLY A 57 -17.63 -2.94 -14.95
C GLY A 57 -17.01 -3.98 -14.05
N THR A 58 -15.68 -4.05 -14.02
CA THR A 58 -14.96 -5.18 -13.41
C THR A 58 -13.87 -4.68 -12.48
N PRO A 59 -13.78 -5.19 -11.24
CA PRO A 59 -12.66 -4.89 -10.37
C PRO A 59 -11.31 -5.29 -10.99
N ILE A 60 -10.31 -4.44 -10.80
CA ILE A 60 -8.94 -4.62 -11.34
C ILE A 60 -7.99 -4.88 -10.18
N PHE A 61 -7.40 -6.06 -10.12
CA PHE A 61 -6.36 -6.38 -9.15
C PHE A 61 -4.98 -6.26 -9.80
N ILE A 62 -4.05 -5.57 -9.12
CA ILE A 62 -2.66 -5.41 -9.54
C ILE A 62 -1.78 -5.81 -8.36
N GLU A 63 -0.98 -6.86 -8.51
CA GLU A 63 -0.15 -7.41 -7.42
C GLU A 63 1.05 -6.52 -7.08
N ASP A 64 1.65 -5.89 -8.10
CA ASP A 64 2.76 -4.95 -7.95
C ASP A 64 2.51 -3.69 -8.78
N ALA A 65 1.76 -2.74 -8.19
CA ALA A 65 1.40 -1.52 -8.87
C ALA A 65 2.62 -0.63 -9.12
N LYS A 66 3.04 -0.48 -10.37
CA LYS A 66 4.16 0.39 -10.77
C LYS A 66 5.49 0.03 -10.10
N GLU A 67 5.77 -1.26 -9.92
CA GLU A 67 7.02 -1.75 -9.30
C GLU A 67 7.24 -1.20 -7.88
N SER A 68 6.15 -0.90 -7.18
CA SER A 68 6.18 -0.28 -5.86
C SER A 68 6.17 -1.29 -4.71
N GLY A 69 5.89 -2.56 -4.99
CA GLY A 69 5.67 -3.63 -4.01
C GLY A 69 4.30 -3.57 -3.33
N TYR A 70 3.38 -2.72 -3.82
CA TYR A 70 2.04 -2.58 -3.28
C TYR A 70 1.01 -3.27 -4.17
N ALA A 71 0.25 -4.16 -3.53
CA ALA A 71 -0.91 -4.79 -4.13
C ALA A 71 -2.08 -3.78 -4.08
N MET A 72 -2.70 -3.51 -5.23
CA MET A 72 -3.78 -2.54 -5.36
C MET A 72 -5.02 -3.15 -6.00
N LEU A 73 -6.19 -2.66 -5.60
CA LEU A 73 -7.48 -3.01 -6.16
C LEU A 73 -8.18 -1.75 -6.67
N GLY A 74 -8.47 -1.71 -7.97
CA GLY A 74 -9.38 -0.74 -8.58
C GLY A 74 -10.81 -1.27 -8.52
N MET A 75 -11.67 -0.68 -7.71
CA MET A 75 -13.09 -1.01 -7.61
C MET A 75 -13.92 -0.09 -8.49
N PRO A 76 -14.86 -0.61 -9.30
CA PRO A 76 -15.76 0.23 -10.09
C PRO A 76 -16.52 1.22 -9.22
N SER A 77 -16.59 2.47 -9.66
CA SER A 77 -17.28 3.57 -9.01
C SER A 77 -18.47 4.03 -9.84
N LYS A 78 -19.43 4.70 -9.19
CA LYS A 78 -20.52 5.40 -9.87
C LYS A 78 -20.14 6.78 -10.40
N ASP A 79 -18.97 7.28 -10.01
CA ASP A 79 -18.49 8.58 -10.48
C ASP A 79 -17.92 8.46 -11.90
N GLU A 80 -18.57 9.12 -12.86
CA GLU A 80 -18.13 9.17 -14.26
C GLU A 80 -16.74 9.83 -14.41
N LYS A 81 -16.34 10.72 -13.49
CA LYS A 81 -15.02 11.36 -13.50
C LYS A 81 -13.93 10.46 -12.96
N HIS A 82 -14.29 9.53 -12.09
CA HIS A 82 -13.40 8.62 -11.40
C HIS A 82 -13.96 7.20 -11.47
N PRO A 83 -13.84 6.53 -12.63
CA PRO A 83 -14.49 5.25 -12.90
C PRO A 83 -14.03 4.12 -11.97
N TYR A 84 -12.87 4.29 -11.32
CA TYR A 84 -12.33 3.37 -10.34
C TYR A 84 -11.91 4.11 -9.07
N VAL A 85 -12.15 3.45 -7.93
CA VAL A 85 -11.50 3.77 -6.65
C VAL A 85 -10.38 2.77 -6.44
N TRP A 86 -9.17 3.27 -6.32
CA TRP A 86 -7.98 2.48 -6.06
C TRP A 86 -7.75 2.39 -4.56
N ILE A 87 -7.57 1.17 -4.05
CA ILE A 87 -7.21 0.91 -2.64
C ILE A 87 -5.96 0.04 -2.56
N VAL A 88 -5.09 0.32 -1.59
CA VAL A 88 -3.94 -0.54 -1.26
C VAL A 88 -4.40 -1.71 -0.39
N LEU A 89 -4.05 -2.93 -0.79
CA LEU A 89 -4.51 -4.16 -0.13
C LEU A 89 -3.59 -4.62 0.99
N ASN A 90 -2.28 -4.43 0.86
CA ASN A 90 -1.29 -5.00 1.78
C ASN A 90 -0.80 -4.01 2.85
N ARG A 91 -1.37 -2.80 2.92
CA ARG A 91 -0.95 -1.74 3.85
C ARG A 91 -2.09 -0.77 4.18
N ILE A 92 -2.03 -0.21 5.39
CA ILE A 92 -2.81 0.96 5.82
C ILE A 92 -1.89 2.17 6.01
N SER A 93 -2.48 3.36 6.00
CA SER A 93 -1.77 4.61 6.29
C SER A 93 -1.21 4.62 7.73
N TRP A 94 -0.22 5.46 7.98
CA TRP A 94 0.44 5.67 9.27
C TRP A 94 -0.52 6.12 10.38
N ASP A 95 -1.62 6.78 9.99
CA ASP A 95 -2.71 7.19 10.90
C ASP A 95 -3.78 6.11 11.09
N GLY A 96 -3.62 4.95 10.45
CA GLY A 96 -4.54 3.82 10.49
C GLY A 96 -5.69 3.90 9.50
N SER A 97 -5.76 4.93 8.66
CA SER A 97 -6.76 5.05 7.61
C SER A 97 -6.47 4.14 6.41
N LEU A 98 -7.49 3.92 5.58
CA LEU A 98 -7.33 3.21 4.31
C LEU A 98 -6.69 4.14 3.30
N MET A 99 -5.73 3.60 2.55
CA MET A 99 -5.11 4.31 1.46
C MET A 99 -5.97 4.13 0.21
N GLU A 100 -6.80 5.12 -0.12
CA GLU A 100 -7.71 5.09 -1.27
C GLU A 100 -7.70 6.37 -2.11
N ILE A 101 -7.95 6.25 -3.42
CA ILE A 101 -8.13 7.39 -4.34
C ILE A 101 -9.19 7.07 -5.42
N PRO A 102 -10.18 7.95 -5.66
CA PRO A 102 -10.55 9.08 -4.81
C PRO A 102 -11.14 8.63 -3.48
N GLU A 103 -10.94 9.44 -2.44
CA GLU A 103 -11.49 9.17 -1.10
C GLU A 103 -13.02 9.26 -1.08
N ASN A 104 -13.66 8.49 -0.17
CA ASN A 104 -15.08 8.55 0.14
C ASN A 104 -16.02 8.31 -1.06
N SER A 105 -15.54 7.58 -2.07
CA SER A 105 -16.30 7.32 -3.28
C SER A 105 -17.17 6.07 -3.16
N GLN A 106 -18.33 6.10 -3.81
CA GLN A 106 -19.25 4.97 -3.78
C GLN A 106 -18.78 3.89 -4.75
N VAL A 107 -18.38 2.74 -4.20
CA VAL A 107 -17.88 1.60 -4.98
C VAL A 107 -18.90 0.48 -5.07
N GLU A 108 -18.79 -0.31 -6.13
CA GLU A 108 -19.55 -1.54 -6.29
C GLU A 108 -18.59 -2.72 -6.50
N VAL A 109 -18.55 -3.63 -5.52
CA VAL A 109 -17.78 -4.87 -5.59
C VAL A 109 -18.56 -6.02 -4.98
N SER A 110 -18.48 -7.20 -5.60
CA SER A 110 -19.16 -8.40 -5.10
C SER A 110 -18.41 -9.01 -3.91
N CYS A 111 -19.15 -9.51 -2.92
CA CYS A 111 -18.52 -10.20 -1.79
C CYS A 111 -17.76 -11.46 -2.23
N ASP A 112 -18.27 -12.18 -3.24
CA ASP A 112 -17.59 -13.35 -3.79
C ASP A 112 -16.24 -13.01 -4.41
N PHE A 113 -16.13 -11.85 -5.06
CA PHE A 113 -14.84 -11.37 -5.57
C PHE A 113 -13.86 -11.11 -4.42
N ILE A 114 -14.29 -10.40 -3.38
CA ILE A 114 -13.45 -10.09 -2.21
C ILE A 114 -13.00 -11.37 -1.49
N GLU A 115 -13.90 -12.34 -1.31
CA GLU A 115 -13.55 -13.62 -0.71
C GLU A 115 -12.57 -14.43 -1.56
N ASN A 116 -12.75 -14.45 -2.88
CA ASN A 116 -11.83 -15.09 -3.81
C ASN A 116 -10.46 -14.41 -3.81
N LEU A 117 -10.43 -13.08 -3.75
CA LEU A 117 -9.20 -12.29 -3.67
C LEU A 117 -8.45 -12.59 -2.37
N ALA A 118 -9.14 -12.59 -1.23
CA ALA A 118 -8.56 -12.88 0.08
C ALA A 118 -8.01 -14.32 0.21
N ARG A 119 -8.48 -15.26 -0.61
CA ARG A 119 -7.92 -16.62 -0.68
C ARG A 119 -6.63 -16.70 -1.50
N LYS A 120 -6.41 -15.76 -2.42
CA LYS A 120 -5.29 -15.79 -3.38
C LYS A 120 -4.16 -14.83 -3.03
N THR A 121 -4.46 -13.80 -2.25
CA THR A 121 -3.54 -12.69 -1.98
C THR A 121 -3.54 -12.37 -0.50
N GLU A 122 -2.37 -12.01 0.04
CA GLU A 122 -2.27 -11.48 1.39
C GLU A 122 -2.85 -10.07 1.44
N ILE A 123 -3.97 -9.91 2.14
CA ILE A 123 -4.64 -8.63 2.34
C ILE A 123 -4.50 -8.25 3.82
N ASN A 124 -4.12 -7.00 4.07
CA ASN A 124 -4.10 -6.44 5.41
C ASN A 124 -5.48 -6.63 6.07
N SER A 125 -5.48 -7.07 7.33
CA SER A 125 -6.72 -7.48 8.01
C SER A 125 -7.74 -6.35 8.17
N ASP A 126 -7.30 -5.10 8.32
CA ASP A 126 -8.17 -3.94 8.45
C ASP A 126 -8.75 -3.53 7.09
N VAL A 127 -7.95 -3.62 6.03
CA VAL A 127 -8.42 -3.44 4.65
C VAL A 127 -9.46 -4.50 4.30
N LEU A 128 -9.18 -5.78 4.58
CA LEU A 128 -10.13 -6.86 4.32
C LEU A 128 -11.43 -6.70 5.10
N ARG A 129 -11.35 -6.25 6.36
CA ARG A 129 -12.52 -5.95 7.19
C ARG A 129 -13.38 -4.87 6.55
N HIS A 130 -12.77 -3.80 6.05
CA HIS A 130 -13.48 -2.73 5.37
C HIS A 130 -14.09 -3.19 4.05
N LEU A 131 -13.33 -3.89 3.20
CA LEU A 131 -13.82 -4.42 1.92
C LEU A 131 -15.04 -5.35 2.12
N LYS A 132 -15.03 -6.19 3.16
CA LYS A 132 -16.17 -7.03 3.52
C LYS A 132 -17.38 -6.24 4.04
N ALA A 133 -17.17 -5.08 4.65
CA ALA A 133 -18.25 -4.23 5.15
C ALA A 133 -18.97 -3.49 4.02
N ILE A 134 -18.27 -3.17 2.92
CA ILE A 134 -18.82 -2.41 1.79
C ILE A 134 -19.28 -3.30 0.62
N CYS A 135 -18.84 -4.56 0.55
CA CYS A 135 -19.20 -5.46 -0.55
C CYS A 135 -20.71 -5.77 -0.56
N ARG A 136 -21.24 -6.09 -1.74
CA ARG A 136 -22.63 -6.53 -1.91
C ARG A 136 -22.69 -7.98 -2.36
N LYS A 137 -23.59 -8.77 -1.76
CA LYS A 137 -23.92 -10.09 -2.29
C LYS A 137 -24.70 -9.90 -3.59
N GLN A 138 -24.17 -10.43 -4.68
CA GLN A 138 -24.94 -10.53 -5.92
C GLN A 138 -25.93 -11.69 -5.71
N GLY A 139 -27.22 -11.39 -5.81
CA GLY A 139 -28.30 -12.38 -5.69
C GLY A 139 -28.49 -13.16 -6.97
#